data_AF-A0A969UT92-F1
#
_entry.id   AF-A0A969UT92-F1
#
_cell.length_a   1.000
_cell.length_b   1.000
_cell.length_c   1.000
_cell.angle_alpha   90.00
_cell.angle_beta   90.00
_cell.angle_gamma   90.00
#
_symmetry.space_group_name_H-M   'P 1'
#
loop_
_entity.id
_entity.type
_entity.pdbx_description
1 polymer ?
#
loop_
_entity_poly.entity_id
_entity_poly.type
_entity_poly.pdbx_seq_one_letter_code
_entity_poly.pdbx_strand_id
1 'polypeptide(L)'
;MYQIDQSFRNLAVTLRWFAHPALFLSLVLHGLLLFTALPTPSKKDEVIQPNAEIITPLTRLPTSPLPKPVSPTPWSPPSSPIAPPEQQLPLTAKPNPDQPPSALPIVRESPTLQAKSFPSPIPDSDTPPVTNLRIPFADFPDLAGSQIGCFGSNTCRQIGDGTPFRNAAQTLEQQMVSQGYKVTARSDLEDTGQKIYQLVAQDGATRYLNVLSSDVGATVYLLSPEPITLSDLQEVEIVQANLVALLNQLGGAATASQIPYPTLFLAGERLRPEINQIRLVPDVMPDQLTSRLITTLKDYQFSFVSIGSYGGGEMYEVVQKGFTGYVNIVPAGNQPDNRSGTMIVLWNTLPQ
;
A
#
# COMPACT_ATOMS: atom_id res chain seq x y z
N MET A 1 -28.19 -15.36 8.41
CA MET A 1 -29.08 -14.71 7.42
C MET A 1 -30.35 -14.19 8.09
N TYR A 2 -30.24 -13.42 9.20
CA TYR A 2 -31.36 -12.79 9.92
C TYR A 2 -30.79 -11.65 10.79
N GLN A 3 -30.42 -10.52 10.19
CA GLN A 3 -29.99 -9.35 10.98
C GLN A 3 -30.18 -7.99 10.28
N ILE A 4 -31.08 -7.91 9.29
CA ILE A 4 -31.37 -6.64 8.57
C ILE A 4 -32.63 -5.93 9.12
N ASP A 5 -33.40 -6.56 10.02
CA ASP A 5 -34.79 -6.15 10.26
C ASP A 5 -35.03 -5.17 11.43
N GLN A 6 -33.99 -4.70 12.14
CA GLN A 6 -34.17 -3.82 13.31
C GLN A 6 -33.91 -2.33 13.06
N SER A 7 -33.10 -1.95 12.06
CA SER A 7 -32.77 -0.53 11.83
C SER A 7 -33.92 0.30 11.22
N PHE A 8 -34.94 -0.33 10.64
CA PHE A 8 -36.08 0.40 10.01
C PHE A 8 -37.22 0.73 10.98
N ARG A 9 -37.13 0.37 12.26
CA ARG A 9 -38.21 0.61 13.24
C ARG A 9 -38.17 1.98 13.91
N ASN A 10 -37.03 2.68 13.87
CA ASN A 10 -36.85 3.98 14.57
C ASN A 10 -36.87 5.21 13.66
N LEU A 11 -37.22 5.08 12.37
CA LEU A 11 -37.42 6.23 11.51
C LEU A 11 -38.74 6.92 11.86
N ALA A 12 -38.70 8.25 12.04
CA ALA A 12 -39.87 9.08 12.31
C ALA A 12 -41.01 8.74 11.34
N VAL A 13 -42.25 8.65 11.85
CA VAL A 13 -43.44 8.16 11.13
C VAL A 13 -43.65 8.90 9.80
N THR A 14 -43.25 10.16 9.70
CA THR A 14 -43.29 10.98 8.49
C THR A 14 -42.31 10.54 7.38
N LEU A 15 -41.16 9.93 7.72
CA LEU A 15 -40.20 9.45 6.72
C LEU A 15 -40.60 8.10 6.09
N ARG A 16 -41.38 7.28 6.79
CA ARG A 16 -41.86 5.98 6.27
C ARG A 16 -42.75 6.13 5.03
N TRP A 17 -43.50 7.22 4.93
CA TRP A 17 -44.36 7.49 3.78
C TRP A 17 -43.58 7.79 2.49
N PHE A 18 -42.34 8.29 2.59
CA PHE A 18 -41.50 8.59 1.42
C PHE A 18 -40.59 7.44 0.99
N ALA A 19 -40.27 6.51 1.89
CA ALA A 19 -39.35 5.41 1.60
C ALA A 19 -39.92 4.40 0.58
N HIS A 20 -41.22 4.13 0.62
CA HIS A 20 -41.86 3.19 -0.29
C HIS A 20 -41.92 3.68 -1.75
N PRO A 21 -42.39 4.90 -2.07
CA PRO A 21 -42.42 5.37 -3.45
C PRO A 21 -41.02 5.48 -4.07
N ALA A 22 -40.00 5.87 -3.30
CA ALA A 22 -38.62 5.96 -3.80
C ALA A 22 -38.04 4.59 -4.20
N LEU A 23 -38.35 3.53 -3.44
CA LEU A 23 -37.89 2.18 -3.74
C LEU A 23 -38.57 1.62 -5.00
N PHE A 24 -39.88 1.87 -5.16
CA PHE A 24 -40.59 1.53 -6.40
C PHE A 24 -40.04 2.31 -7.61
N LEU A 25 -39.74 3.60 -7.46
CA LEU A 25 -39.15 4.39 -8.54
C LEU A 25 -37.78 3.83 -8.97
N SER A 26 -36.95 3.42 -8.01
CA SER A 26 -35.65 2.79 -8.27
C SER A 26 -35.79 1.46 -9.00
N LEU A 27 -36.72 0.60 -8.60
CA LEU A 27 -36.98 -0.68 -9.27
C LEU A 27 -37.51 -0.50 -10.70
N VAL A 28 -38.42 0.47 -10.91
CA VAL A 28 -38.93 0.78 -12.25
C VAL A 28 -37.84 1.34 -13.16
N LEU A 29 -36.98 2.24 -12.64
CA LEU A 29 -35.89 2.82 -13.43
C LEU A 29 -34.84 1.76 -13.82
N HIS A 30 -34.49 0.87 -12.89
CA HIS A 30 -33.59 -0.25 -13.18
C HIS A 30 -34.22 -1.26 -14.15
N GLY A 31 -35.52 -1.53 -14.03
CA GLY A 31 -36.26 -2.34 -15.00
C GLY A 31 -36.24 -1.71 -16.39
N LEU A 32 -36.46 -0.40 -16.49
CA LEU A 32 -36.49 0.30 -17.77
C LEU A 32 -35.12 0.24 -18.48
N LEU A 33 -34.02 0.39 -17.73
CA LEU A 33 -32.65 0.28 -18.25
C LEU A 33 -32.32 -1.12 -18.79
N LEU A 34 -32.92 -2.17 -18.22
CA LEU A 34 -32.72 -3.54 -18.72
C LEU A 34 -33.53 -3.84 -19.98
N PHE A 35 -34.61 -3.08 -20.24
CA PHE A 35 -35.47 -3.26 -21.42
C PHE A 35 -35.19 -2.26 -22.55
N THR A 36 -34.34 -1.24 -22.35
CA THR A 36 -33.84 -0.45 -23.48
C THR A 36 -32.94 -1.34 -24.33
N ALA A 37 -33.41 -1.66 -25.54
CA ALA A 37 -32.67 -2.44 -26.52
C ALA A 37 -31.29 -1.82 -26.72
N LEU A 38 -30.25 -2.59 -26.39
CA LEU A 38 -28.87 -2.24 -26.73
C LEU A 38 -28.82 -1.89 -28.22
N PRO A 39 -28.27 -0.73 -28.60
CA PRO A 39 -28.13 -0.38 -30.00
C PRO A 39 -27.30 -1.45 -30.68
N THR A 40 -27.93 -2.25 -31.53
CA THR A 40 -27.26 -3.22 -32.38
C THR A 40 -26.17 -2.48 -33.15
N PRO A 41 -24.92 -2.98 -33.16
CA PRO A 41 -23.83 -2.31 -33.86
C PRO A 41 -24.24 -2.14 -35.32
N SER A 42 -24.43 -0.87 -35.72
CA SER A 42 -24.73 -0.50 -37.08
C SER A 42 -23.56 -0.98 -37.93
N LYS A 43 -23.80 -2.03 -38.72
CA LYS A 43 -22.91 -2.52 -39.76
C LYS A 43 -22.72 -1.33 -40.72
N LYS A 44 -21.63 -0.60 -40.57
CA LYS A 44 -21.22 0.42 -41.53
C LYS A 44 -20.88 -0.32 -42.81
N ASP A 45 -21.72 -0.18 -43.82
CA ASP A 45 -21.39 -0.53 -45.18
C ASP A 45 -20.16 0.29 -45.59
N GLU A 46 -19.04 -0.39 -45.68
CA GLU A 46 -17.79 0.12 -46.21
C GLU A 46 -17.98 0.31 -47.71
N VAL A 47 -18.29 1.56 -48.08
CA VAL A 47 -18.27 2.01 -49.48
C VAL A 47 -16.82 2.02 -49.93
N ILE A 48 -16.44 0.94 -50.62
CA ILE A 48 -15.16 0.82 -51.33
C ILE A 48 -15.14 1.87 -52.43
N GLN A 49 -14.38 2.96 -52.23
CA GLN A 49 -13.92 3.81 -53.32
C GLN A 49 -12.72 3.13 -53.99
N PRO A 50 -12.72 2.98 -55.33
CA PRO A 50 -11.54 2.51 -56.05
C PRO A 50 -10.51 3.64 -56.09
N ASN A 51 -9.54 3.60 -55.18
CA ASN A 51 -8.36 4.48 -55.27
C ASN A 51 -7.33 3.83 -56.19
N ALA A 52 -6.77 4.67 -57.06
CA ALA A 52 -5.86 4.30 -58.12
C ALA A 52 -4.59 3.62 -57.59
N GLU A 53 -4.27 2.54 -58.29
CA GLU A 53 -3.13 1.66 -58.15
C GLU A 53 -1.82 2.42 -58.39
N ILE A 54 -1.04 2.66 -57.32
CA ILE A 54 0.39 2.95 -57.43
C ILE A 54 1.14 1.68 -57.02
N ILE A 55 1.66 0.99 -58.02
CA ILE A 55 2.42 -0.25 -57.89
C ILE A 55 3.81 0.08 -57.35
N THR A 56 4.03 -0.12 -56.05
CA THR A 56 5.38 -0.25 -55.48
C THR A 56 5.73 -1.74 -55.35
N PRO A 57 6.90 -2.19 -55.87
CA PRO A 57 7.30 -3.60 -55.80
C PRO A 57 7.53 -4.04 -54.36
N LEU A 58 6.72 -5.01 -53.94
CA LEU A 58 6.74 -5.64 -52.63
C LEU A 58 8.01 -6.49 -52.45
N THR A 59 8.93 -6.06 -51.59
CA THR A 59 10.03 -6.88 -51.09
C THR A 59 9.43 -8.04 -50.27
N ARG A 60 9.45 -9.25 -50.82
CA ARG A 60 9.01 -10.47 -50.14
C ARG A 60 9.97 -10.80 -48.99
N LEU A 61 9.45 -10.85 -47.77
CA LEU A 61 10.16 -11.46 -46.64
C LEU A 61 10.28 -12.99 -46.86
N PRO A 62 11.40 -13.59 -46.42
CA PRO A 62 11.60 -15.03 -46.51
C PRO A 62 10.58 -15.78 -45.65
N THR A 63 9.84 -16.68 -46.30
CA THR A 63 8.91 -17.61 -45.67
C THR A 63 9.69 -18.57 -44.78
N SER A 64 9.59 -18.40 -43.47
CA SER A 64 10.18 -19.33 -42.50
C SER A 64 9.46 -20.68 -42.58
N PRO A 65 10.17 -21.81 -42.64
CA PRO A 65 9.57 -23.13 -42.76
C PRO A 65 8.73 -23.48 -41.52
N LEU A 66 7.52 -23.94 -41.76
CA LEU A 66 6.56 -24.39 -40.77
C LEU A 66 7.16 -25.52 -39.90
N PRO A 67 7.15 -25.42 -38.55
CA PRO A 67 7.64 -26.47 -37.68
C PRO A 67 6.79 -27.74 -37.82
N LYS A 68 7.48 -28.89 -37.97
CA LYS A 68 6.86 -30.21 -38.08
C LYS A 68 6.07 -30.55 -36.79
N PRO A 69 4.93 -31.25 -36.90
CA PRO A 69 4.18 -31.73 -35.74
C PRO A 69 5.06 -32.68 -34.91
N VAL A 70 5.25 -32.34 -33.63
CA VAL A 70 5.95 -33.22 -32.68
C VAL A 70 4.98 -34.32 -32.26
N SER A 71 5.40 -35.56 -32.48
CA SER A 71 4.67 -36.78 -32.10
C SER A 71 4.42 -36.83 -30.59
N PRO A 72 3.22 -37.21 -30.12
CA PRO A 72 2.92 -37.31 -28.69
C PRO A 72 3.82 -38.35 -28.03
N THR A 73 4.48 -37.94 -26.94
CA THR A 73 5.33 -38.80 -26.11
C THR A 73 4.47 -39.83 -25.37
N PRO A 74 4.87 -41.12 -25.35
CA PRO A 74 4.14 -42.16 -24.63
C PRO A 74 4.05 -41.89 -23.13
N TRP A 75 2.83 -41.95 -22.61
CA TRP A 75 2.53 -41.87 -21.18
C TRP A 75 3.22 -43.01 -20.43
N SER A 76 4.15 -42.68 -19.54
CA SER A 76 4.75 -43.68 -18.64
C SER A 76 3.79 -43.93 -17.46
N PRO A 77 3.54 -45.19 -17.08
CA PRO A 77 2.68 -45.51 -15.95
C PRO A 77 3.28 -45.00 -14.64
N PRO A 78 2.46 -44.55 -13.68
CA PRO A 78 2.94 -44.11 -12.38
C PRO A 78 3.63 -45.26 -11.64
N SER A 79 4.84 -44.98 -11.18
CA SER A 79 5.63 -45.89 -10.34
C SER A 79 4.96 -46.07 -8.96
N SER A 80 5.19 -47.25 -8.38
CA SER A 80 4.54 -47.89 -7.24
C SER A 80 4.30 -47.05 -5.97
N PRO A 81 3.40 -47.51 -5.07
CA PRO A 81 3.08 -46.83 -3.81
C PRO A 81 4.29 -46.74 -2.89
N ILE A 82 4.60 -45.53 -2.44
CA ILE A 82 5.56 -45.26 -1.37
C ILE A 82 5.02 -45.89 -0.08
N ALA A 83 5.84 -46.75 0.54
CA ALA A 83 5.54 -47.39 1.80
C ALA A 83 5.39 -46.36 2.94
N PRO A 84 4.55 -46.62 3.95
CA PRO A 84 4.37 -45.73 5.10
C PRO A 84 5.69 -45.58 5.89
N PRO A 85 6.01 -44.37 6.38
CA PRO A 85 7.17 -44.19 7.26
C PRO A 85 6.96 -44.92 8.58
N GLU A 86 7.95 -45.72 8.99
CA GLU A 86 8.03 -46.35 10.31
C GLU A 86 7.91 -45.29 11.42
N GLN A 87 6.91 -45.45 12.27
CA GLN A 87 6.79 -44.72 13.53
C GLN A 87 7.93 -45.12 14.47
N GLN A 88 8.90 -44.24 14.64
CA GLN A 88 9.88 -44.37 15.72
C GLN A 88 9.21 -44.04 17.06
N LEU A 89 9.23 -45.03 17.96
CA LEU A 89 8.77 -44.90 19.35
C LEU A 89 9.62 -43.87 20.11
N PRO A 90 9.02 -43.11 21.05
CA PRO A 90 9.77 -42.22 21.93
C PRO A 90 10.69 -43.03 22.86
N LEU A 91 12.00 -42.77 22.78
CA LEU A 91 12.97 -43.24 23.78
C LEU A 91 12.71 -42.53 25.11
N THR A 92 12.25 -43.31 26.08
CA THR A 92 12.08 -42.92 27.47
C THR A 92 13.40 -42.39 28.05
N ALA A 93 13.45 -41.09 28.36
CA ALA A 93 14.59 -40.48 29.03
C ALA A 93 14.69 -41.02 30.47
N LYS A 94 15.86 -41.57 30.78
CA LYS A 94 16.26 -42.04 32.10
C LYS A 94 16.33 -40.85 33.08
N PRO A 95 15.80 -40.95 34.31
CA PRO A 95 15.97 -39.91 35.33
C PRO A 95 17.44 -39.83 35.73
N ASN A 96 18.02 -38.64 35.66
CA ASN A 96 19.33 -38.34 36.22
C ASN A 96 19.12 -37.88 37.68
N PRO A 97 19.56 -38.67 38.69
CA PRO A 97 19.63 -38.19 40.06
C PRO A 97 20.94 -37.43 40.28
N ASP A 98 20.92 -36.55 41.28
CA ASP A 98 22.04 -35.76 41.82
C ASP A 98 22.40 -34.48 41.05
N GLN A 99 21.55 -33.47 41.23
CA GLN A 99 22.01 -32.08 41.21
C GLN A 99 22.10 -31.56 42.66
N PRO A 100 23.30 -31.18 43.14
CA PRO A 100 23.50 -30.70 44.50
C PRO A 100 22.77 -29.36 44.75
N PRO A 101 22.46 -29.04 46.01
CA PRO A 101 21.66 -27.87 46.37
C PRO A 101 22.30 -26.58 45.86
N SER A 102 21.55 -25.89 45.01
CA SER A 102 21.86 -24.55 44.51
C SER A 102 21.98 -23.61 45.70
N ALA A 103 23.16 -23.01 45.87
CA ALA A 103 23.42 -22.00 46.88
C ALA A 103 22.42 -20.83 46.72
N LEU A 104 21.92 -20.36 47.86
CA LEU A 104 21.05 -19.19 47.95
C LEU A 104 21.64 -18.01 47.13
N PRO A 105 20.80 -17.27 46.39
CA PRO A 105 21.25 -16.12 45.64
C PRO A 105 21.76 -15.07 46.62
N ILE A 106 23.06 -14.79 46.54
CA ILE A 106 23.65 -13.61 47.16
C ILE A 106 22.95 -12.42 46.54
N VAL A 107 22.16 -11.71 47.36
CA VAL A 107 21.56 -10.41 47.03
C VAL A 107 22.71 -9.48 46.71
N ARG A 108 22.98 -9.31 45.42
CA ARG A 108 23.91 -8.32 44.92
C ARG A 108 23.23 -6.97 45.13
N GLU A 109 23.75 -6.20 46.07
CA GLU A 109 23.31 -4.83 46.34
C GLU A 109 23.19 -4.09 45.00
N SER A 110 21.98 -3.57 44.76
CA SER A 110 21.68 -2.75 43.60
C SER A 110 22.66 -1.58 43.62
N PRO A 111 23.44 -1.33 42.55
CA PRO A 111 24.29 -0.16 42.51
C PRO A 111 23.37 1.05 42.63
N THR A 112 23.51 1.79 43.72
CA THR A 112 22.92 3.12 43.87
C THR A 112 23.29 3.89 42.62
N LEU A 113 22.30 4.10 41.75
CA LEU A 113 22.42 4.98 40.60
C LEU A 113 22.75 6.35 41.19
N GLN A 114 24.04 6.70 41.16
CA GLN A 114 24.47 8.08 41.30
C GLN A 114 23.65 8.85 40.28
N ALA A 115 22.73 9.67 40.79
CA ALA A 115 22.03 10.66 40.01
C ALA A 115 23.11 11.47 39.29
N LYS A 116 23.29 11.19 38.01
CA LYS A 116 24.16 11.94 37.12
C LYS A 116 23.55 13.33 37.12
N SER A 117 24.15 14.25 37.86
CA SER A 117 23.78 15.65 37.85
C SER A 117 23.77 16.09 36.40
N PHE A 118 22.58 16.46 35.90
CA PHE A 118 22.47 17.10 34.61
C PHE A 118 23.37 18.33 34.64
N PRO A 119 24.33 18.47 33.71
CA PRO A 119 25.06 19.71 33.59
C PRO A 119 24.04 20.84 33.37
N SER A 120 24.23 21.94 34.10
CA SER A 120 23.47 23.18 33.88
C SER A 120 23.46 23.52 32.39
N PRO A 121 22.35 24.08 31.87
CA PRO A 121 22.26 24.48 30.47
C PRO A 121 23.42 25.41 30.15
N ILE A 122 24.29 24.93 29.25
CA ILE A 122 25.37 25.74 28.69
C ILE A 122 24.67 26.87 27.92
N PRO A 123 24.98 28.15 28.20
CA PRO A 123 24.42 29.27 27.46
C PRO A 123 24.70 29.09 25.96
N ASP A 124 23.66 29.29 25.15
CA ASP A 124 23.61 29.11 23.69
C ASP A 124 24.86 29.67 23.01
N SER A 125 25.85 28.80 22.78
CA SER A 125 26.96 29.07 21.87
C SER A 125 26.46 28.85 20.45
N ASP A 126 26.37 29.94 19.70
CA ASP A 126 26.55 30.04 18.24
C ASP A 126 26.41 28.70 17.52
N THR A 127 25.17 28.20 17.43
CA THR A 127 24.89 27.09 16.52
C THR A 127 25.11 27.64 15.12
N PRO A 128 26.08 27.12 14.34
CA PRO A 128 26.27 27.58 12.96
C PRO A 128 24.92 27.46 12.24
N PRO A 129 24.56 28.43 11.38
CA PRO A 129 23.27 28.42 10.69
C PRO A 129 23.12 27.05 10.03
N VAL A 130 22.08 26.31 10.42
CA VAL A 130 21.75 25.02 9.81
C VAL A 130 21.59 25.30 8.33
N THR A 131 22.61 24.93 7.55
CA THR A 131 22.59 25.02 6.11
C THR A 131 21.33 24.29 5.66
N ASN A 132 20.34 25.03 5.15
CA ASN A 132 19.05 24.49 4.70
C ASN A 132 19.31 23.20 3.92
N LEU A 133 19.03 22.05 4.56
CA LEU A 133 19.22 20.75 3.94
C LEU A 133 18.13 20.67 2.87
N ARG A 134 18.49 21.03 1.63
CA ARG A 134 17.56 21.01 0.51
C ARG A 134 17.29 19.54 0.18
N ILE A 135 16.19 19.00 0.71
CA ILE A 135 15.74 17.65 0.39
C ILE A 135 15.41 17.64 -1.10
N PRO A 136 16.12 16.84 -1.92
CA PRO A 136 15.89 16.85 -3.36
C PRO A 136 14.44 16.49 -3.65
N PHE A 137 13.79 17.26 -4.54
CA PHE A 137 12.42 17.03 -5.02
C PHE A 137 11.31 17.28 -3.98
N ALA A 138 11.59 17.95 -2.86
CA ALA A 138 10.57 18.35 -1.88
C ALA A 138 9.56 19.38 -2.45
N ASP A 139 9.95 20.10 -3.50
CA ASP A 139 9.18 21.11 -4.23
C ASP A 139 8.50 20.56 -5.49
N PHE A 140 8.25 19.25 -5.53
CA PHE A 140 7.54 18.61 -6.63
C PHE A 140 6.16 19.27 -6.86
N PRO A 141 5.86 19.75 -8.08
CA PRO A 141 4.71 20.60 -8.32
C PRO A 141 3.39 19.85 -8.29
N ASP A 142 2.36 20.58 -7.87
CA ASP A 142 0.98 20.11 -7.82
C ASP A 142 0.21 20.70 -8.99
N LEU A 143 -0.27 19.82 -9.88
CA LEU A 143 -1.17 20.24 -10.94
C LEU A 143 -2.55 20.59 -10.39
N ALA A 144 -3.21 21.57 -11.01
CA ALA A 144 -4.58 21.94 -10.67
C ALA A 144 -5.51 20.72 -10.79
N GLY A 145 -6.43 20.58 -9.82
CA GLY A 145 -7.36 19.44 -9.79
C GLY A 145 -6.74 18.11 -9.36
N SER A 146 -5.42 18.07 -9.07
CA SER A 146 -4.80 16.85 -8.57
C SER A 146 -5.13 16.60 -7.09
N GLN A 147 -5.36 15.33 -6.76
CA GLN A 147 -5.56 14.84 -5.40
C GLN A 147 -4.34 14.03 -4.98
N ILE A 148 -3.95 14.16 -3.71
CA ILE A 148 -2.91 13.35 -3.09
C ILE A 148 -3.47 11.96 -2.80
N GLY A 149 -2.71 10.91 -3.10
CA GLY A 149 -3.09 9.55 -2.80
C GLY A 149 -3.67 8.82 -4.01
N CYS A 150 -2.89 7.93 -4.62
CA CYS A 150 -3.39 6.93 -5.56
C CYS A 150 -2.61 5.62 -5.39
N PHE A 151 -3.27 4.49 -5.66
CA PHE A 151 -2.70 3.14 -5.51
C PHE A 151 -2.04 2.92 -4.15
N GLY A 152 -2.60 3.51 -3.09
CA GLY A 152 -2.05 3.38 -1.74
C GLY A 152 -0.81 4.22 -1.42
N SER A 153 -0.29 4.97 -2.39
CA SER A 153 0.88 5.83 -2.23
C SER A 153 0.47 7.29 -2.07
N ASN A 154 1.02 7.97 -1.06
CA ASN A 154 0.84 9.40 -0.84
C ASN A 154 1.72 10.27 -1.76
N THR A 155 2.76 9.69 -2.38
CA THR A 155 3.60 10.38 -3.38
C THR A 155 2.98 10.32 -4.77
N CYS A 156 1.93 9.51 -4.92
CA CYS A 156 1.10 9.42 -6.11
C CYS A 156 0.03 10.51 -6.10
N ARG A 157 -0.17 11.16 -7.24
CA ARG A 157 -1.19 12.18 -7.46
C ARG A 157 -2.09 11.81 -8.62
N GLN A 158 -3.38 12.07 -8.48
CA GLN A 158 -4.39 11.74 -9.49
C GLN A 158 -5.19 12.96 -9.90
N ILE A 159 -5.40 13.16 -11.20
CA ILE A 159 -6.21 14.22 -11.80
C ILE A 159 -7.44 13.56 -12.42
N GLY A 160 -8.61 13.84 -11.83
CA GLY A 160 -9.89 13.24 -12.23
C GLY A 160 -10.77 14.12 -13.12
N ASP A 161 -10.29 15.28 -13.57
CA ASP A 161 -11.08 16.26 -14.34
C ASP A 161 -11.07 16.02 -15.86
N GLY A 162 -10.52 14.88 -16.29
CA GLY A 162 -10.38 14.51 -17.71
C GLY A 162 -9.16 15.13 -18.41
N THR A 163 -8.27 15.82 -17.67
CA THR A 163 -6.99 16.29 -18.22
C THR A 163 -6.20 15.11 -18.82
N PRO A 164 -5.86 15.14 -20.12
CA PRO A 164 -5.09 14.07 -20.74
C PRO A 164 -3.67 13.99 -20.18
N PHE A 165 -3.17 12.76 -19.99
CA PHE A 165 -1.84 12.53 -19.42
C PHE A 165 -0.71 13.23 -20.18
N ARG A 166 -0.85 13.39 -21.51
CA ARG A 166 0.13 14.12 -22.35
C ARG A 166 0.22 15.61 -22.00
N ASN A 167 -0.90 16.24 -21.70
CA ASN A 167 -0.95 17.66 -21.32
C ASN A 167 -0.36 17.85 -19.91
N ALA A 168 -0.71 16.96 -18.98
CA ALA A 168 -0.12 16.93 -17.64
C ALA A 168 1.40 16.73 -17.70
N ALA A 169 1.87 15.77 -18.51
CA ALA A 169 3.30 15.49 -18.72
C ALA A 169 4.06 16.72 -19.22
N GLN A 170 3.56 17.39 -20.25
CA GLN A 170 4.17 18.61 -20.79
C GLN A 170 4.21 19.74 -19.75
N THR A 171 3.15 19.89 -18.95
CA THR A 171 3.08 20.91 -17.90
C THR A 171 4.11 20.64 -16.81
N LEU A 172 4.19 19.40 -16.33
CA LEU A 172 5.16 18.98 -15.32
C LEU A 172 6.60 19.13 -15.84
N GLU A 173 6.87 18.73 -17.07
CA GLU A 173 8.18 18.93 -17.70
C GLU A 173 8.62 20.40 -17.68
N GLN A 174 7.74 21.32 -18.11
CA GLN A 174 8.02 22.76 -18.10
C GLN A 174 8.26 23.29 -16.68
N GLN A 175 7.45 22.85 -15.71
CA GLN A 175 7.60 23.24 -14.30
C GLN A 175 8.92 22.74 -13.72
N MET A 176 9.28 21.47 -13.93
CA MET A 176 10.55 20.92 -13.46
C MET A 176 11.76 21.64 -14.13
N VAL A 177 11.70 21.93 -15.43
CA VAL A 177 12.75 22.73 -16.08
C VAL A 177 12.85 24.12 -15.45
N SER A 178 11.72 24.78 -15.17
CA SER A 178 11.70 26.11 -14.55
C SER A 178 12.25 26.14 -13.12
N GLN A 179 12.14 25.02 -12.39
CA GLN A 179 12.71 24.82 -11.06
C GLN A 179 14.22 24.48 -11.11
N GLY A 180 14.80 24.35 -12.29
CA GLY A 180 16.24 24.13 -12.50
C GLY A 180 16.65 22.67 -12.57
N TYR A 181 15.71 21.74 -12.77
CA TYR A 181 16.01 20.33 -13.02
C TYR A 181 16.42 20.10 -14.49
N LYS A 182 17.37 19.18 -14.70
CA LYS A 182 17.60 18.62 -16.04
C LYS A 182 16.58 17.51 -16.29
N VAL A 183 15.71 17.72 -17.25
CA VAL A 183 14.64 16.79 -17.64
C VAL A 183 15.02 16.09 -18.93
N THR A 184 14.98 14.75 -18.96
CA THR A 184 15.29 13.94 -20.16
C THR A 184 14.17 12.95 -20.39
N ALA A 185 13.47 13.06 -21.51
CA ALA A 185 12.42 12.11 -21.89
C ALA A 185 13.02 10.72 -22.12
N ARG A 186 12.37 9.69 -21.59
CA ARG A 186 12.76 8.28 -21.76
C ARG A 186 11.88 7.63 -22.81
N SER A 187 12.12 8.01 -24.07
CA SER A 187 11.38 7.48 -25.23
C SER A 187 11.50 5.96 -25.39
N ASP A 188 12.54 5.37 -24.82
CA ASP A 188 12.76 3.92 -24.76
C ASP A 188 11.76 3.19 -23.85
N LEU A 189 11.05 3.92 -22.97
CA LEU A 189 10.09 3.40 -22.01
C LEU A 189 8.67 3.97 -22.23
N GLU A 190 8.44 4.66 -23.34
CA GLU A 190 7.12 5.20 -23.65
C GLU A 190 6.21 4.11 -24.22
N ASP A 191 5.02 3.98 -23.63
CA ASP A 191 3.93 3.15 -24.13
C ASP A 191 2.63 3.96 -24.28
N THR A 192 1.62 3.34 -24.86
CA THR A 192 0.27 3.89 -25.00
C THR A 192 -0.29 4.23 -23.62
N GLY A 193 -0.40 5.52 -23.33
CA GLY A 193 -0.90 6.00 -22.04
C GLY A 193 0.18 6.33 -21.01
N GLN A 194 1.47 6.35 -21.37
CA GLN A 194 2.56 6.64 -20.45
C GLN A 194 3.57 7.64 -21.02
N LYS A 195 4.09 8.52 -20.14
CA LYS A 195 5.27 9.35 -20.35
C LYS A 195 6.19 9.22 -19.15
N ILE A 196 7.47 8.95 -19.40
CA ILE A 196 8.50 8.87 -18.36
C ILE A 196 9.60 9.89 -18.65
N TYR A 197 9.99 10.64 -17.63
CA TYR A 197 11.13 11.54 -17.68
C TYR A 197 12.13 11.18 -16.59
N GLN A 198 13.41 11.18 -16.94
CA GLN A 198 14.49 11.19 -15.96
C GLN A 198 14.76 12.63 -15.54
N LEU A 199 14.70 12.87 -14.23
CA LEU A 199 14.99 14.15 -13.60
C LEU A 199 16.33 14.09 -12.90
N VAL A 200 17.19 15.07 -13.13
CA VAL A 200 18.45 15.24 -12.40
C VAL A 200 18.42 16.59 -11.69
N ALA A 201 18.50 16.56 -10.37
CA ALA A 201 18.57 17.73 -9.50
C ALA A 201 19.96 18.39 -9.56
N GLN A 202 20.08 19.61 -9.01
CA GLN A 202 21.33 20.39 -9.03
C GLN A 202 22.48 19.71 -8.26
N ASP A 203 22.15 18.88 -7.27
CA ASP A 203 23.10 18.08 -6.49
C ASP A 203 23.45 16.73 -7.15
N GLY A 204 22.89 16.46 -8.34
CA GLY A 204 23.07 15.22 -9.07
C GLY A 204 22.09 14.10 -8.69
N ALA A 205 21.21 14.31 -7.71
CA ALA A 205 20.20 13.31 -7.35
C ALA A 205 19.28 13.03 -8.54
N THR A 206 19.00 11.75 -8.81
CA THR A 206 18.21 11.31 -9.96
C THR A 206 16.88 10.69 -9.49
N ARG A 207 15.80 11.03 -10.18
CA ARG A 207 14.46 10.44 -10.02
C ARG A 207 13.79 10.26 -11.38
N TYR A 208 12.73 9.46 -11.42
CA TYR A 208 11.87 9.32 -12.57
C TYR A 208 10.51 9.94 -12.29
N LEU A 209 10.09 10.84 -13.17
CA LEU A 209 8.71 11.32 -13.23
C LEU A 209 7.92 10.40 -14.15
N ASN A 210 6.94 9.71 -13.59
CA ASN A 210 6.02 8.85 -14.33
C ASN A 210 4.68 9.59 -14.44
N VAL A 211 4.17 9.71 -15.66
CA VAL A 211 2.86 10.30 -15.95
C VAL A 211 2.06 9.29 -16.76
N LEU A 212 1.00 8.77 -16.18
CA LEU A 212 0.25 7.60 -16.63
C LEU A 212 -1.21 7.98 -16.85
N SER A 213 -1.83 7.39 -17.86
CA SER A 213 -3.26 7.36 -18.04
C SER A 213 -3.80 6.13 -17.33
N SER A 214 -4.76 6.32 -16.42
CA SER A 214 -5.54 5.22 -15.85
C SER A 214 -6.66 4.79 -16.80
N ASP A 215 -7.20 3.60 -16.58
CA ASP A 215 -8.26 2.99 -17.40
C ASP A 215 -9.57 3.79 -17.37
N VAL A 216 -9.78 4.62 -16.34
CA VAL A 216 -10.96 5.48 -16.17
C VAL A 216 -10.77 6.89 -16.75
N GLY A 217 -9.68 7.12 -17.50
CA GLY A 217 -9.38 8.41 -18.12
C GLY A 217 -8.79 9.46 -17.16
N ALA A 218 -8.53 9.09 -15.90
CA ALA A 218 -7.80 9.96 -14.97
C ALA A 218 -6.29 9.89 -15.27
N THR A 219 -5.59 11.01 -15.03
CA THR A 219 -4.13 11.06 -15.13
C THR A 219 -3.50 10.85 -13.77
N VAL A 220 -2.50 9.98 -13.70
CA VAL A 220 -1.74 9.69 -12.48
C VAL A 220 -0.31 10.14 -12.69
N TYR A 221 0.29 10.77 -11.70
CA TYR A 221 1.71 11.13 -11.74
C TYR A 221 2.40 10.97 -10.39
N LEU A 222 3.67 10.55 -10.44
CA LEU A 222 4.49 10.31 -9.25
C LEU A 222 5.99 10.40 -9.57
N LEU A 223 6.78 10.68 -8.54
CA LEU A 223 8.23 10.53 -8.55
C LEU A 223 8.66 9.20 -7.94
N SER A 224 9.60 8.53 -8.58
CA SER A 224 10.15 7.25 -8.10
C SER A 224 11.66 7.15 -8.34
N PRO A 225 12.38 6.24 -7.63
CA PRO A 225 13.79 5.96 -7.90
C PRO A 225 14.03 5.29 -9.26
N GLU A 226 13.05 4.53 -9.75
CA GLU A 226 13.09 3.75 -10.99
C GLU A 226 11.83 4.01 -11.82
N PRO A 227 11.84 3.81 -13.15
CA PRO A 227 10.63 3.89 -13.96
C PRO A 227 9.55 2.92 -13.47
N ILE A 228 8.30 3.38 -13.38
CA ILE A 228 7.15 2.60 -12.91
C ILE A 228 6.06 2.59 -13.98
N THR A 229 5.45 1.43 -14.23
CA THR A 229 4.31 1.27 -15.14
C THR A 229 2.98 1.29 -14.38
N LEU A 230 1.86 1.38 -15.11
CA LEU A 230 0.54 1.27 -14.49
C LEU A 230 0.32 -0.12 -13.84
N SER A 231 0.84 -1.18 -14.48
CA SER A 231 0.76 -2.55 -13.94
C SER A 231 1.47 -2.65 -12.59
N ASP A 232 2.64 -2.02 -12.45
CA ASP A 232 3.38 -1.99 -11.19
C ASP A 232 2.58 -1.30 -10.08
N LEU A 233 1.90 -0.18 -10.40
CA LEU A 233 1.05 0.52 -9.43
C LEU A 233 -0.17 -0.33 -9.02
N GLN A 234 -0.78 -1.05 -9.96
CA GLN A 234 -1.87 -1.97 -9.64
C GLN A 234 -1.40 -3.12 -8.75
N GLU A 235 -0.19 -3.64 -8.98
CA GLU A 235 0.41 -4.65 -8.08
C GLU A 235 0.63 -4.08 -6.66
N VAL A 236 1.10 -2.84 -6.54
CA VAL A 236 1.25 -2.15 -5.24
C VAL A 236 -0.09 -2.04 -4.51
N GLU A 237 -1.18 -1.70 -5.22
CA GLU A 237 -2.52 -1.63 -4.64
C GLU A 237 -2.99 -3.00 -4.12
N ILE A 238 -2.77 -4.06 -4.89
CA ILE A 238 -3.10 -5.44 -4.47
C ILE A 238 -2.29 -5.83 -3.23
N VAL A 239 -1.00 -5.51 -3.20
CA VAL A 239 -0.12 -5.76 -2.04
C VAL A 239 -0.60 -5.02 -0.80
N GLN A 240 -0.95 -3.74 -0.94
CA GLN A 240 -1.51 -2.96 0.16
C GLN A 240 -2.83 -3.56 0.66
N ALA A 241 -3.74 -3.92 -0.25
CA ALA A 241 -5.02 -4.55 0.10
C ALA A 241 -4.83 -5.86 0.88
N ASN A 242 -3.83 -6.66 0.49
CA ASN A 242 -3.47 -7.89 1.21
C ASN A 242 -2.95 -7.59 2.62
N LEU A 243 -2.08 -6.59 2.78
CA LEU A 243 -1.62 -6.15 4.10
C LEU A 243 -2.79 -5.68 4.96
N VAL A 244 -3.67 -4.84 4.42
CA VAL A 244 -4.87 -4.36 5.11
C VAL A 244 -5.77 -5.52 5.54
N ALA A 245 -6.00 -6.49 4.66
CA ALA A 245 -6.80 -7.67 4.96
C ALA A 245 -6.18 -8.52 6.08
N LEU A 246 -4.86 -8.72 6.07
CA LEU A 246 -4.12 -9.43 7.11
C LEU A 246 -4.23 -8.71 8.46
N LEU A 247 -4.04 -7.39 8.50
CA LEU A 247 -4.21 -6.61 9.73
C LEU A 247 -5.65 -6.64 10.25
N ASN A 248 -6.63 -6.69 9.35
CA ASN A 248 -8.04 -6.80 9.72
C ASN A 248 -8.40 -8.12 10.41
N GLN A 249 -7.64 -9.20 10.16
CA GLN A 249 -7.83 -10.49 10.83
C GLN A 249 -7.30 -10.51 12.26
N LEU A 250 -6.42 -9.58 12.62
CA LEU A 250 -5.75 -9.56 13.94
C LEU A 250 -6.57 -8.87 15.03
N GLY A 251 -7.42 -7.90 14.68
CA GLY A 251 -8.15 -7.10 15.66
C GLY A 251 -9.27 -6.28 15.05
N GLY A 252 -10.08 -5.61 15.88
CA GLY A 252 -11.19 -4.74 15.46
C GLY A 252 -10.76 -3.30 15.19
N ALA A 253 -11.65 -2.43 14.73
CA ALA A 253 -11.36 -0.99 14.63
C ALA A 253 -11.20 -0.37 16.03
N ALA A 254 -10.19 0.48 16.22
CA ALA A 254 -10.01 1.20 17.49
C ALA A 254 -10.95 2.42 17.59
N THR A 255 -11.43 2.70 18.80
CA THR A 255 -12.18 3.92 19.12
C THR A 255 -11.26 5.01 19.66
N ALA A 256 -11.64 6.28 19.56
CA ALA A 256 -10.82 7.40 20.02
C ALA A 256 -10.40 7.29 21.50
N SER A 257 -11.26 6.75 22.37
CA SER A 257 -10.94 6.52 23.79
C SER A 257 -9.91 5.42 24.05
N GLN A 258 -9.65 4.56 23.07
CA GLN A 258 -8.67 3.47 23.17
C GLN A 258 -7.28 3.89 22.64
N ILE A 259 -7.21 5.02 21.95
CA ILE A 259 -5.98 5.54 21.34
C ILE A 259 -5.18 6.30 22.41
N PRO A 260 -3.98 5.82 22.80
CA PRO A 260 -3.07 6.59 23.63
C PRO A 260 -2.61 7.83 22.86
N TYR A 261 -2.51 8.96 23.55
CA TYR A 261 -2.08 10.23 22.95
C TYR A 261 -2.86 10.57 21.66
N PRO A 262 -4.20 10.71 21.72
CA PRO A 262 -5.05 10.81 20.53
C PRO A 262 -4.63 11.92 19.57
N THR A 263 -4.02 13.01 20.05
CA THR A 263 -3.49 14.11 19.22
C THR A 263 -2.36 13.72 18.25
N LEU A 264 -1.68 12.60 18.51
CA LEU A 264 -0.63 12.06 17.64
C LEU A 264 -1.18 11.26 16.45
N PHE A 265 -2.43 10.78 16.56
CA PHE A 265 -3.04 9.90 15.56
C PHE A 265 -4.31 10.52 14.93
N LEU A 266 -4.95 11.45 15.63
CA LEU A 266 -6.18 12.11 15.22
C LEU A 266 -5.95 13.60 14.96
N ALA A 267 -6.59 14.11 13.90
CA ALA A 267 -6.79 15.53 13.65
C ALA A 267 -8.23 15.88 14.07
N GLY A 268 -8.40 16.24 15.35
CA GLY A 268 -9.73 16.33 15.96
C GLY A 268 -10.30 14.93 16.21
N GLU A 269 -11.46 14.62 15.61
CA GLU A 269 -12.09 13.30 15.70
C GLU A 269 -11.77 12.39 14.51
N ARG A 270 -11.03 12.88 13.52
CA ARG A 270 -10.70 12.15 12.30
C ARG A 270 -9.30 11.59 12.38
N LEU A 271 -9.07 10.44 11.76
CA LEU A 271 -7.71 9.95 11.51
C LEU A 271 -6.92 11.01 10.73
N ARG A 272 -5.66 11.14 11.08
CA ARG A 272 -4.70 11.88 10.27
C ARG A 272 -4.65 11.31 8.84
N PRO A 273 -4.54 12.14 7.79
CA PRO A 273 -4.58 11.67 6.40
C PRO A 273 -3.43 10.72 6.05
N GLU A 274 -2.34 10.76 6.81
CA GLU A 274 -1.20 9.84 6.70
C GLU A 274 -1.52 8.43 7.22
N ILE A 275 -2.57 8.29 8.04
CA ILE A 275 -2.99 7.00 8.62
C ILE A 275 -4.02 6.34 7.72
N ASN A 276 -3.71 5.12 7.29
CA ASN A 276 -4.64 4.27 6.56
C ASN A 276 -5.72 3.70 7.49
N GLN A 277 -5.32 3.10 8.61
CA GLN A 277 -6.23 2.51 9.59
C GLN A 277 -5.59 2.32 10.96
N ILE A 278 -6.44 2.22 11.99
CA ILE A 278 -6.06 1.83 13.36
C ILE A 278 -6.87 0.61 13.78
N ARG A 279 -6.19 -0.46 14.17
CA ARG A 279 -6.81 -1.69 14.71
C ARG A 279 -6.46 -1.85 16.18
N LEU A 280 -7.36 -2.42 16.98
CA LEU A 280 -7.14 -2.85 18.35
C LEU A 280 -7.16 -4.37 18.43
N VAL A 281 -6.08 -4.93 18.96
CA VAL A 281 -5.95 -6.35 19.33
C VAL A 281 -6.10 -6.44 20.85
N PRO A 282 -7.26 -6.87 21.37
CA PRO A 282 -7.51 -6.91 22.80
C PRO A 282 -6.60 -7.95 23.49
N ASP A 283 -6.23 -7.67 24.73
CA ASP A 283 -5.52 -8.61 25.64
C ASP A 283 -4.19 -9.18 25.10
N VAL A 284 -3.59 -8.54 24.10
CA VAL A 284 -2.27 -8.90 23.58
C VAL A 284 -1.29 -7.77 23.88
N MET A 285 -0.10 -8.12 24.38
CA MET A 285 0.98 -7.15 24.62
C MET A 285 1.78 -6.86 23.33
N PRO A 286 2.43 -5.68 23.20
CA PRO A 286 3.15 -5.30 22.00
C PRO A 286 4.14 -6.36 21.49
N ASP A 287 5.03 -6.85 22.35
CA ASP A 287 6.06 -7.84 21.96
C ASP A 287 5.46 -9.16 21.44
N GLN A 288 4.32 -9.58 22.01
CA GLN A 288 3.60 -10.77 21.57
C GLN A 288 2.96 -10.56 20.20
N LEU A 289 2.38 -9.37 19.96
CA LEU A 289 1.80 -9.02 18.68
C LEU A 289 2.87 -8.86 17.60
N THR A 290 3.98 -8.19 17.91
CA THR A 290 5.15 -8.05 17.03
C THR A 290 5.65 -9.41 16.58
N SER A 291 5.86 -10.34 17.51
CA SER A 291 6.35 -11.68 17.20
C SER A 291 5.40 -12.42 16.24
N ARG A 292 4.08 -12.31 16.45
CA ARG A 292 3.07 -12.88 15.55
C ARG A 292 3.11 -12.23 14.17
N LEU A 293 3.17 -10.90 14.11
CA LEU A 293 3.22 -10.13 12.87
C LEU A 293 4.45 -10.46 12.04
N ILE A 294 5.64 -10.57 12.65
CA ILE A 294 6.87 -10.94 11.95
C ILE A 294 6.70 -12.29 11.24
N THR A 295 6.17 -13.30 11.93
CA THR A 295 5.92 -14.61 11.33
C THR A 295 4.89 -14.52 10.21
N THR A 296 3.74 -13.92 10.47
CA THR A 296 2.67 -13.84 9.47
C THR A 296 3.09 -13.03 8.24
N LEU A 297 3.70 -11.86 8.41
CA LEU A 297 4.13 -11.01 7.29
C LEU A 297 5.22 -11.67 6.45
N LYS A 298 6.13 -12.43 7.08
CA LYS A 298 7.15 -13.21 6.37
C LYS A 298 6.53 -14.29 5.48
N ASP A 299 5.47 -14.95 5.93
CA ASP A 299 4.75 -15.97 5.12
C ASP A 299 4.14 -15.35 3.85
N TYR A 300 3.78 -14.07 3.90
CA TYR A 300 3.30 -13.28 2.76
C TYR A 300 4.44 -12.55 2.01
N GLN A 301 5.71 -12.84 2.31
CA GLN A 301 6.89 -12.23 1.68
C GLN A 301 7.04 -10.72 1.89
N PHE A 302 6.46 -10.17 2.95
CA PHE A 302 6.80 -8.81 3.38
C PHE A 302 8.11 -8.83 4.16
N SER A 303 8.94 -7.80 3.93
CA SER A 303 9.95 -7.41 4.91
C SER A 303 9.30 -6.59 6.02
N PHE A 304 9.81 -6.72 7.24
CA PHE A 304 9.28 -6.05 8.43
C PHE A 304 10.45 -5.66 9.32
N VAL A 305 10.86 -4.39 9.26
CA VAL A 305 12.11 -3.90 9.87
C VAL A 305 11.80 -2.77 10.85
N SER A 306 12.32 -2.85 12.08
CA SER A 306 12.16 -1.77 13.05
C SER A 306 12.97 -0.54 12.62
N ILE A 307 12.33 0.62 12.61
CA ILE A 307 12.91 1.90 12.16
C ILE A 307 12.89 2.98 13.25
N GLY A 308 12.33 2.68 14.43
CA GLY A 308 12.28 3.62 15.54
C GLY A 308 11.05 3.44 16.43
N SER A 309 10.61 4.53 17.04
CA SER A 309 9.42 4.56 17.90
C SER A 309 8.58 5.80 17.63
N TYR A 310 7.25 5.68 17.75
CA TYR A 310 6.32 6.79 17.61
C TYR A 310 5.10 6.58 18.51
N GLY A 311 4.68 7.63 19.22
CA GLY A 311 3.47 7.59 20.07
C GLY A 311 3.50 6.54 21.19
N GLY A 312 4.69 6.18 21.68
CA GLY A 312 4.88 5.18 22.73
C GLY A 312 4.88 3.73 22.25
N GLY A 313 4.93 3.50 20.93
CA GLY A 313 5.05 2.18 20.31
C GLY A 313 6.29 2.06 19.41
N GLU A 314 6.61 0.83 18.99
CA GLU A 314 7.66 0.58 18.01
C GLU A 314 7.13 0.74 16.57
N MET A 315 7.95 1.38 15.73
CA MET A 315 7.65 1.68 14.34
C MET A 315 8.41 0.71 13.43
N TYR A 316 7.71 0.15 12.46
CA TYR A 316 8.27 -0.79 11.49
C TYR A 316 7.99 -0.33 10.06
N GLU A 317 9.00 -0.47 9.20
CA GLU A 317 8.84 -0.38 7.75
C GLU A 317 8.43 -1.74 7.19
N VAL A 318 7.46 -1.74 6.29
CA VAL A 318 6.88 -2.92 5.66
C VAL A 318 7.00 -2.80 4.15
N VAL A 319 7.83 -3.64 3.52
CA VAL A 319 8.11 -3.56 2.07
C VAL A 319 7.79 -4.87 1.37
N GLN A 320 7.08 -4.80 0.23
CA GLN A 320 6.86 -5.90 -0.70
C GLN A 320 6.59 -5.37 -2.12
N LYS A 321 7.28 -5.90 -3.14
CA LYS A 321 6.99 -5.64 -4.58
C LYS A 321 6.71 -4.15 -4.89
N GLY A 322 7.60 -3.26 -4.46
CA GLY A 322 7.46 -1.80 -4.68
C GLY A 322 6.53 -1.08 -3.72
N PHE A 323 5.65 -1.78 -3.00
CA PHE A 323 4.90 -1.19 -1.89
C PHE A 323 5.83 -0.95 -0.70
N THR A 324 5.75 0.25 -0.12
CA THR A 324 6.35 0.59 1.18
C THR A 324 5.26 1.22 2.03
N GLY A 325 5.02 0.65 3.21
CA GLY A 325 4.13 1.20 4.22
C GLY A 325 4.78 1.11 5.59
N TYR A 326 4.13 1.67 6.61
CA TYR A 326 4.68 1.66 7.96
C TYR A 326 3.65 1.19 8.98
N VAL A 327 4.07 0.31 9.88
CA VAL A 327 3.22 -0.23 10.94
C VAL A 327 3.75 0.25 12.29
N ASN A 328 2.91 0.91 13.08
CA ASN A 328 3.22 1.28 14.45
C ASN A 328 2.48 0.35 15.41
N ILE A 329 3.20 -0.28 16.34
CA ILE A 329 2.65 -1.19 17.34
C ILE A 329 2.67 -0.48 18.70
N VAL A 330 1.49 -0.06 19.17
CA VAL A 330 1.36 0.85 20.32
C VAL A 330 0.53 0.18 21.42
N PRO A 331 0.95 0.18 22.70
CA PRO A 331 0.11 -0.33 23.78
C PRO A 331 -1.20 0.47 23.84
N ALA A 332 -2.35 -0.20 23.89
CA ALA A 332 -3.65 0.46 23.99
C ALA A 332 -3.97 0.86 25.44
N GLY A 333 -4.56 2.04 25.61
CA GLY A 333 -4.92 2.59 26.91
C GLY A 333 -3.89 3.56 27.50
N ASN A 334 -4.37 4.47 28.35
CA ASN A 334 -3.60 5.61 28.85
C ASN A 334 -2.86 5.31 30.17
N GLN A 335 -3.03 4.12 30.73
CA GLN A 335 -2.42 3.73 32.01
C GLN A 335 -1.73 2.37 31.92
N PRO A 336 -0.54 2.21 32.53
CA PRO A 336 0.20 0.94 32.56
C PRO A 336 -0.63 -0.23 33.10
N ASP A 337 -1.49 0.04 34.09
CA ASP A 337 -2.25 -0.97 34.83
C ASP A 337 -3.61 -1.30 34.18
N ASN A 338 -4.02 -0.54 33.15
CA ASN A 338 -5.29 -0.70 32.46
C ASN A 338 -5.07 -0.79 30.93
N ARG A 339 -4.10 -1.62 30.54
CA ARG A 339 -3.87 -1.91 29.12
C ARG A 339 -4.99 -2.78 28.59
N SER A 340 -5.76 -2.23 27.66
CA SER A 340 -6.86 -2.95 27.00
C SER A 340 -6.39 -3.82 25.83
N GLY A 341 -5.10 -3.86 25.54
CA GLY A 341 -4.49 -4.61 24.44
C GLY A 341 -3.39 -3.83 23.74
N THR A 342 -3.23 -4.06 22.44
CA THR A 342 -2.25 -3.39 21.58
C THR A 342 -2.95 -2.87 20.33
N MET A 343 -2.64 -1.64 19.95
CA MET A 343 -3.04 -1.07 18.67
C MET A 343 -2.03 -1.34 17.57
N ILE A 344 -2.54 -1.52 16.36
CA ILE A 344 -1.78 -1.53 15.13
C ILE A 344 -2.22 -0.30 14.33
N VAL A 345 -1.30 0.61 14.05
CA VAL A 345 -1.55 1.76 13.17
C VAL A 345 -0.82 1.51 11.86
N LEU A 346 -1.57 1.44 10.75
CA LEU A 346 -1.00 1.39 9.41
C LEU A 346 -0.93 2.81 8.86
N TRP A 347 0.28 3.24 8.50
CA TRP A 347 0.56 4.53 7.90
C TRP A 347 0.93 4.39 6.44
N ASN A 348 0.45 5.33 5.62
CA ASN A 348 0.86 5.50 4.23
C ASN A 348 2.23 6.20 4.14
N THR A 349 2.63 6.96 5.16
CA THR A 349 3.91 7.66 5.25
C THR A 349 4.52 7.54 6.63
N LEU A 350 5.82 7.78 6.74
CA LEU A 350 6.43 8.00 8.04
C LEU A 350 5.75 9.19 8.74
N PRO A 351 5.34 9.06 10.02
CA PRO A 351 4.82 10.20 10.77
C PRO A 351 5.91 11.28 10.94
N GLN A 352 5.51 12.55 10.84
CA GLN A 352 6.40 13.72 11.01
C GLN A 352 6.40 14.24 12.45
#